data_AF-A0A653D2X9-F1
#
_entry.id   AF-A0A653D2X9-F1
#
_cell.length_a   1.000
_cell.length_b   1.000
_cell.length_c   1.000
_cell.angle_alpha   90.00
_cell.angle_beta   90.00
_cell.angle_gamma   90.00
#
_symmetry.space_group_name_H-M   'P 1'
#
loop_
_entity.id
_entity.type
_entity.pdbx_description
1 polymer ?
#
loop_
_entity_poly.entity_id
_entity_poly.type
_entity_poly.pdbx_seq_one_letter_code
_entity_poly.pdbx_strand_id
1 'polypeptide(L)' 'MDKHQTIVHQPTTLDKMERKQPKTFAFDHCFCSVDSTRKDFASQEVVFDYLGRDILDNAFQGYNACIFAYGQTGK' A
#
# COMPACT_ATOMS: atom_id res chain seq x y z
N MET A 1 -0.59 0.63 11.41
CA MET A 1 0.70 0.67 10.67
C MET A 1 1.22 2.09 10.67
N ASP A 2 2.53 2.29 10.59
CA ASP A 2 3.06 3.61 10.23
C ASP A 2 2.61 3.93 8.80
N LYS A 3 2.09 5.14 8.54
CA LYS A 3 1.47 5.47 7.25
C LYS A 3 2.46 5.44 6.07
N HIS A 4 3.77 5.44 6.35
CA HIS A 4 4.82 5.51 5.35
C HIS A 4 5.70 4.26 5.33
N GLN A 5 5.40 3.23 6.13
CA GLN A 5 6.20 2.01 6.18
C GLN A 5 5.36 0.75 6.20
N THR A 6 5.83 -0.26 5.48
CA THR A 6 5.27 -1.62 5.54
C THR A 6 6.37 -2.62 5.90
N ILE A 7 6.03 -3.60 6.73
CA ILE A 7 6.94 -4.63 7.21
C ILE A 7 6.49 -5.98 6.67
N VAL A 8 7.35 -6.62 5.89
CA VAL A 8 7.09 -7.92 5.29
C VAL A 8 7.75 -9.00 6.13
N HIS A 9 6.93 -9.88 6.69
CA HIS A 9 7.36 -11.08 7.40
C HIS A 9 7.38 -12.27 6.45
N GLN A 10 8.47 -13.02 6.42
CA GLN A 10 8.55 -14.24 5.63
C GLN A 10 7.91 -15.41 6.40
N PRO A 11 7.13 -16.28 5.72
CA PRO A 11 6.57 -17.48 6.35
C PRO A 11 7.70 -18.40 6.85
N THR A 12 7.57 -18.89 8.09
CA THR A 12 8.51 -19.87 8.63
C THR A 12 8.23 -21.22 7.97
N THR A 13 9.14 -21.71 7.13
CA THR A 13 9.11 -23.12 6.67
C THR A 13 9.58 -24.03 7.80
N LEU A 14 8.85 -25.11 8.08
CA LEU A 14 9.11 -26.06 9.17
C LEU A 14 10.56 -26.61 9.17
N ASP A 15 11.23 -26.63 8.01
CA ASP A 15 12.57 -27.20 7.84
C ASP A 15 13.74 -26.25 8.10
N LYS A 16 13.50 -24.96 8.42
CA LYS A 16 14.56 -24.01 8.74
C LYS A 16 14.21 -23.18 9.98
N MET A 17 14.84 -23.51 11.11
CA MET A 17 14.78 -22.74 12.35
C MET A 17 15.41 -21.34 12.27
N GLU A 18 15.89 -20.90 11.11
CA GLU A 18 16.35 -19.53 10.89
C GLU A 18 15.18 -18.63 10.50
N ARG A 19 14.63 -17.91 11.49
CA ARG A 19 13.72 -16.78 11.22
C ARG A 19 14.50 -15.72 10.46
N LYS A 20 14.27 -15.62 9.14
CA LYS A 20 14.79 -14.49 8.37
C LYS A 20 14.23 -13.20 8.94
N GLN A 21 15.12 -12.20 9.10
CA GLN A 21 14.72 -10.93 9.67
C GLN A 21 13.62 -10.27 8.82
N PRO A 22 12.63 -9.61 9.44
CA PRO A 22 11.62 -8.85 8.72
C PRO A 22 12.26 -7.80 7.81
N LYS A 23 11.65 -7.57 6.65
CA LYS A 23 12.08 -6.51 5.73
C LYS A 23 11.16 -5.31 5.86
N THR A 24 11.73 -4.15 6.13
CA THR A 24 11.01 -2.88 6.20
C THR A 24 11.16 -2.13 4.89
N PHE A 25 10.05 -1.61 4.36
CA PHE A 25 10.01 -0.78 3.16
C PHE A 25 9.32 0.55 3.49
N ALA A 26 9.78 1.63 2.86
CA ALA A 26 9.18 2.95 3.00
C ALA A 26 8.52 3.38 1.68
N PHE A 27 7.36 4.03 1.79
CA PHE A 27 6.56 4.54 0.68
C PHE A 27 5.89 5.85 1.09
N ASP A 28 5.44 6.64 0.12
CA ASP A 28 4.67 7.86 0.40
C ASP A 28 3.35 7.53 1.10
N HIS A 29 2.68 6.44 0.69
CA HIS A 29 1.46 5.95 1.33
C HIS A 29 1.44 4.43 1.41
N CYS A 30 1.10 3.89 2.58
CA CYS A 30 0.84 2.47 2.81
C CYS A 30 -0.64 2.25 3.16
N PHE A 31 -1.38 1.59 2.27
CA PHE A 31 -2.81 1.29 2.46
C PHE A 31 -3.01 -0.14 2.98
N CYS A 32 -3.76 -0.32 4.07
CA CYS A 32 -4.13 -1.64 4.58
C CYS A 32 -5.57 -1.97 4.18
N SER A 33 -5.76 -2.71 3.08
CA SER A 33 -7.09 -3.05 2.52
C SER A 33 -7.47 -4.52 2.72
N VAL A 34 -6.86 -5.20 3.71
CA VAL A 34 -7.02 -6.66 3.90
C VAL A 34 -8.31 -7.02 4.66
N ASP A 35 -8.66 -6.27 5.70
CA ASP A 35 -9.78 -6.59 6.59
C ASP A 35 -10.55 -5.32 6.95
N SER A 36 -11.83 -5.27 6.54
CA SER A 36 -12.72 -4.13 6.71
C SER A 36 -13.11 -3.86 8.17
N THR A 37 -12.88 -4.80 9.07
CA THR A 37 -13.16 -4.62 10.51
C THR A 37 -12.04 -3.88 11.23
N ARG A 38 -10.87 -3.75 10.62
CA ARG A 38 -9.72 -3.06 11.21
C ARG A 38 -9.92 -1.56 11.18
N LYS A 39 -9.49 -0.89 12.26
CA LYS A 39 -9.50 0.59 12.36
C LYS A 39 -8.62 1.29 11.34
N ASP A 40 -7.58 0.61 10.84
CA ASP A 40 -6.68 1.12 9.81
C ASP A 40 -7.01 0.62 8.40
N PHE A 41 -8.24 0.13 8.18
CA PHE A 41 -8.70 -0.28 6.86
C PHE A 41 -8.76 0.92 5.90
N ALA A 42 -8.06 0.79 4.78
CA ALA A 42 -8.11 1.74 3.69
C ALA A 42 -9.18 1.31 2.67
N SER A 43 -10.32 2.01 2.68
CA SER A 43 -11.37 1.86 1.68
C SER A 43 -10.95 2.50 0.34
N GLN A 44 -11.74 2.28 -0.70
CA GLN A 44 -11.52 2.93 -2.00
C GLN A 44 -11.60 4.46 -1.92
N GLU A 45 -12.47 4.98 -1.06
CA GLU A 45 -12.56 6.41 -0.76
C GLU A 45 -11.27 6.92 -0.13
N VAL A 46 -10.70 6.19 0.84
CA VAL A 46 -9.40 6.54 1.43
C VAL A 46 -8.30 6.57 0.37
N VAL A 47 -8.22 5.58 -0.53
CA VAL A 47 -7.20 5.59 -1.60
C VAL A 47 -7.38 6.80 -2.53
N PHE A 48 -8.63 7.12 -2.89
CA PHE A 48 -8.92 8.29 -3.72
C PHE A 48 -8.56 9.61 -3.02
N ASP A 49 -8.81 9.72 -1.73
CA ASP A 49 -8.51 10.93 -0.95
C ASP A 49 -7.01 11.21 -0.87
N TYR A 50 -6.19 10.16 -0.72
CA TYR A 50 -4.73 10.31 -0.59
C TYR A 50 -3.98 10.35 -1.93
N LEU A 51 -4.53 9.76 -3.01
CA LEU A 51 -3.86 9.71 -4.32
C LEU A 51 -4.67 10.39 -5.44
N GLY A 52 -5.96 10.07 -5.51
CA GLY A 52 -6.82 10.51 -6.62
C GLY A 52 -7.10 12.01 -6.65
N ARG A 53 -7.24 12.65 -5.49
CA ARG A 53 -7.52 14.10 -5.40
C ARG A 53 -6.41 14.95 -6.01
N ASP A 54 -5.16 14.69 -5.66
CA ASP A 54 -4.02 15.47 -6.16
C ASP A 54 -3.85 15.28 -7.67
N ILE A 55 -4.09 14.06 -8.17
CA ILE A 55 -4.07 13.76 -9.60
C ILE A 55 -5.19 14.47 -10.35
N LEU A 56 -6.38 14.53 -9.76
CA LEU A 56 -7.52 15.25 -10.34
C LEU A 56 -7.28 16.77 -10.35
N ASP A 57 -6.72 17.33 -9.28
CA ASP A 57 -6.37 18.75 -9.20
C ASP A 57 -5.31 19.13 -10.25
N ASN A 58 -4.28 18.28 -10.42
CA ASN A 58 -3.31 18.42 -11.50
C ASN A 58 -3.97 18.47 -12.89
N ALA A 59 -4.97 17.61 -13.14
CA ALA A 59 -5.71 17.62 -14.39
C ALA A 59 -6.51 18.92 -14.60
N PHE A 60 -7.15 19.46 -13.54
CA PHE A 60 -7.87 20.74 -13.62
C PHE A 60 -6.93 21.93 -13.86
N GLN A 61 -5.70 21.86 -13.37
CA GLN A 61 -4.65 22.86 -13.63
C GLN A 61 -4.03 22.73 -15.03
N GLY A 62 -4.44 21.73 -15.82
CA GLY A 62 -3.94 21.50 -17.18
C GLY A 62 -2.64 20.69 -17.24
N TYR A 63 -2.22 20.03 -16.15
CA TYR A 63 -1.09 19.12 -16.16
C TYR A 63 -1.49 17.73 -16.65
N ASN A 64 -0.55 17.07 -17.33
CA ASN A 64 -0.68 15.65 -17.62
C ASN A 64 -0.34 14.84 -16.36
N ALA A 65 -1.26 13.99 -15.93
CA ALA A 65 -1.07 13.10 -14.79
C ALA A 65 -1.26 11.63 -15.22
N CYS A 66 -0.62 10.71 -14.49
CA CYS A 66 -0.67 9.28 -14.81
C CYS A 66 -0.63 8.44 -13.52
N ILE A 67 -1.44 7.38 -13.46
CA ILE A 67 -1.43 6.38 -12.38
C ILE A 67 -1.21 5.01 -13.01
N PHE A 68 -0.30 4.23 -12.43
CA PHE A 68 -0.08 2.83 -12.79
C PHE A 68 -0.45 1.91 -11.63
N ALA A 69 -1.21 0.85 -11.93
CA ALA A 69 -1.45 -0.24 -11.00
C ALA A 69 -0.52 -1.40 -11.35
N TYR A 70 0.34 -1.80 -10.40
CA TYR A 70 1.29 -2.89 -10.57
C TYR A 70 1.13 -3.92 -9.46
N GLY A 71 1.08 -5.19 -9.84
CA GLY A 71 0.93 -6.30 -8.91
C GLY A 71 0.98 -7.65 -9.62
N GLN A 72 1.09 -8.72 -8.84
CA GLN A 72 0.95 -10.07 -9.35
C GLN A 72 -0.50 -10.32 -9.82
N THR A 73 -0.68 -11.06 -10.92
CA THR A 73 -2.01 -11.43 -11.43
C THR A 73 -2.89 -12.06 -10.34
N GLY A 74 -4.12 -11.57 -10.22
CA GLY A 74 -5.12 -12.10 -9.27
C GLY A 74 -4.91 -11.65 -7.82
N LYS A 75 -4.02 -10.69 -7.58
CA LYS A 75 -3.99 -9.89 -6.34
C LYS A 75 -5.01 -8.77 -6.41
#